data_AF-U7PVL7-F1
#
_entry.id   AF-U7PVL7-F1
#
_cell.length_a   1.000
_cell.length_b   1.000
_cell.length_c   1.000
_cell.angle_alpha   90.00
_cell.angle_beta   90.00
_cell.angle_gamma   90.00
#
_symmetry.space_group_name_H-M   'P 1'
#
loop_
_entity.id
_entity.type
_entity.pdbx_description
1 polymer ?
#
loop_
_entity_poly.entity_id
_entity_poly.type
_entity_poly.pdbx_seq_one_letter_code
_entity_poly.pdbx_strand_id
1 'polypeptide(L)'
;MNVGGLNNQYSTGSKEDQNNKTPNTVVTPRVLPTIEIIRHFKMTRRFCRTIHPCLLAQLVASCPSLQSVHLEQWRPVDIDNMEDVEHGYVSMFSSPLPTTLTSFCLYQDSHISMHNQLDSLLLRTLCRKIGRRLAQACRTLETVAVSFWAEADDFFRATQQTPRTGNTCNCSQCFISAIEMQGQESKPEDNSPDEPVEQWPRLRNLALTSSTLMTDSLEQVHALLRSAAQAAARMPALQTMEIWFAYESSYHASVFRFQPHQYAPTLSSALSTNQSAGQSANWRHITCPSLSFYSTSPTDIVPFRVDEVLSPSIVRLFQGVVDGYASKECSWGRRPPSNPSMPLTIHTETWSTRGEFGIPLDGRTHALDNMVLAPHILTARSRKVMRFERREVLDMM
;
A
#
# COMPACT_ATOMS: atom_id res chain seq x y z
N MET A 1 23.40 13.14 43.19
CA MET A 1 23.69 11.74 42.83
C MET A 1 24.14 11.75 41.38
N ASN A 2 25.34 11.23 41.16
CA ASN A 2 26.15 11.39 39.96
C ASN A 2 25.75 10.33 38.94
N VAL A 3 25.32 10.71 37.73
CA VAL A 3 25.25 9.79 36.59
C VAL A 3 25.99 10.46 35.45
N GLY A 4 27.21 9.97 35.24
CA GLY A 4 28.16 10.45 34.26
C GLY A 4 27.78 10.02 32.85
N GLY A 5 28.41 10.73 31.90
CA GLY A 5 28.15 10.61 30.47
C GLY A 5 28.63 9.30 29.85
N LEU A 6 27.94 8.94 28.77
CA LEU A 6 28.46 8.07 27.73
C LEU A 6 28.64 8.94 26.49
N ASN A 7 29.89 9.34 26.28
CA ASN A 7 30.37 9.99 25.08
C ASN A 7 30.70 8.93 24.02
N ASN A 8 30.33 9.25 22.79
CA ASN A 8 30.67 8.55 21.56
C ASN A 8 32.17 8.21 21.46
N GLN A 9 32.46 6.92 21.28
CA GLN A 9 33.71 6.44 20.68
C GLN A 9 33.39 5.30 19.72
N TYR A 10 33.03 5.64 18.49
CA TYR A 10 33.29 4.74 17.36
C TYR A 10 34.62 5.19 16.74
N SER A 11 35.65 4.43 17.10
CA SER A 11 37.02 4.60 16.62
C SER A 11 37.10 4.35 15.12
N THR A 12 37.75 5.28 14.44
CA THR A 12 38.32 5.14 13.11
C THR A 12 39.43 4.08 13.12
N GLY A 13 39.13 2.88 12.62
CA GLY A 13 40.12 1.87 12.24
C GLY A 13 40.34 1.93 10.74
N SER A 14 41.51 2.43 10.32
CA SER A 14 41.99 2.34 8.94
C SER A 14 43.24 1.47 8.92
N LYS A 15 43.36 0.68 7.85
CA LYS A 15 44.48 -0.19 7.43
C LYS A 15 44.50 -1.59 8.02
N GLU A 16 43.92 -2.53 7.27
CA GLU A 16 44.54 -3.79 6.78
C GLU A 16 43.42 -4.73 6.33
N ASP A 17 43.18 -4.79 5.02
CA ASP A 17 42.67 -5.98 4.30
C ASP A 17 42.46 -5.61 2.81
N GLN A 18 43.58 -5.29 2.14
CA GLN A 18 43.66 -5.24 0.68
C GLN A 18 44.41 -6.49 0.18
N ASN A 19 43.95 -7.71 0.52
CA ASN A 19 44.48 -8.91 -0.13
C ASN A 19 43.62 -10.18 -0.01
N ASN A 20 42.31 -10.07 -0.24
CA ASN A 20 41.50 -11.26 -0.53
C ASN A 20 40.51 -10.98 -1.66
N LYS A 21 41.06 -10.86 -2.88
CA LYS A 21 40.30 -11.04 -4.12
C LYS A 21 40.08 -12.55 -4.28
N THR A 22 39.04 -13.06 -3.64
CA THR A 22 38.50 -14.38 -3.97
C THR A 22 38.23 -14.43 -5.48
N PRO A 23 38.49 -15.56 -6.15
CA PRO A 23 38.25 -15.67 -7.58
C PRO A 23 36.77 -15.39 -7.80
N ASN A 24 36.45 -14.55 -8.80
CA ASN A 24 35.10 -14.34 -9.31
C ASN A 24 34.48 -15.72 -9.59
N THR A 25 33.82 -16.28 -8.58
CA THR A 25 32.95 -17.41 -8.75
C THR A 25 31.79 -16.80 -9.48
N VAL A 26 31.74 -17.00 -10.79
CA VAL A 26 30.55 -16.74 -11.58
C VAL A 26 29.47 -17.60 -10.95
N VAL A 27 28.73 -17.05 -9.99
CA VAL A 27 27.56 -17.69 -9.41
C VAL A 27 26.55 -17.68 -10.54
N THR A 28 26.55 -18.73 -11.35
CA THR A 28 25.46 -18.97 -12.30
C THR A 28 24.18 -18.90 -11.49
N PRO A 29 23.27 -17.94 -11.78
CA PRO A 29 22.06 -17.76 -11.00
C PRO A 29 21.34 -19.11 -10.98
N ARG A 30 21.11 -19.65 -9.77
CA ARG A 30 20.40 -20.92 -9.61
C ARG A 30 19.02 -20.75 -10.22
N VAL A 31 18.81 -21.39 -11.36
CA VAL A 31 17.49 -21.44 -11.99
C VAL A 31 16.63 -22.37 -11.15
N LEU A 32 15.58 -21.83 -10.54
CA LEU A 32 14.59 -22.62 -9.84
C LEU A 32 13.75 -23.40 -10.87
N PRO A 33 13.34 -24.64 -10.56
CA PRO A 33 12.49 -25.41 -11.46
C PRO A 33 11.11 -24.77 -11.59
N THR A 34 10.50 -24.89 -12.76
CA THR A 34 9.11 -24.49 -12.99
C THR A 34 8.16 -25.41 -12.21
N ILE A 35 7.26 -24.84 -11.42
CA ILE A 35 6.29 -25.57 -10.58
C ILE A 35 4.87 -25.08 -10.88
N GLU A 36 4.12 -25.85 -11.67
CA GLU A 36 2.79 -25.46 -12.14
C GLU A 36 1.67 -25.69 -11.12
N ILE A 37 1.91 -26.45 -10.05
CA ILE A 37 0.88 -26.78 -9.05
C ILE A 37 0.64 -25.64 -8.05
N ILE A 38 1.61 -24.75 -7.85
CA ILE A 38 1.52 -23.70 -6.83
C ILE A 38 0.57 -22.60 -7.30
N ARG A 39 -0.52 -22.39 -6.55
CA ARG A 39 -1.52 -21.33 -6.78
C ARG A 39 -1.42 -20.19 -5.78
N HIS A 40 -0.98 -20.45 -4.56
CA HIS A 40 -0.98 -19.49 -3.48
C HIS A 40 0.34 -19.54 -2.72
N PHE A 41 1.01 -18.39 -2.61
CA PHE A 41 2.19 -18.23 -1.76
C PHE A 41 1.84 -17.34 -0.59
N LYS A 42 1.95 -17.87 0.64
CA LYS A 42 1.57 -17.15 1.84
C LYS A 42 2.63 -17.25 2.92
N MET A 43 3.03 -16.10 3.44
CA MET A 43 3.98 -15.93 4.52
C MET A 43 3.37 -14.99 5.55
N THR A 44 3.15 -15.50 6.76
CA THR A 44 2.53 -14.73 7.85
C THR A 44 3.57 -14.18 8.82
N ARG A 45 3.19 -13.19 9.66
CA ARG A 45 4.03 -12.56 10.70
C ARG A 45 4.82 -13.55 11.58
N ARG A 46 4.32 -14.78 11.74
CA ARG A 46 4.98 -15.85 12.51
C ARG A 46 6.36 -16.23 11.99
N PHE A 47 6.65 -15.94 10.72
CA PHE A 47 7.93 -16.25 10.13
C PHE A 47 8.79 -14.99 10.17
N CYS A 48 9.68 -14.90 11.17
CA CYS A 48 10.48 -13.70 11.42
C CYS A 48 11.65 -13.49 10.46
N ARG A 49 11.98 -14.49 9.63
CA ARG A 49 13.04 -14.35 8.62
C ARG A 49 12.46 -13.73 7.36
N THR A 50 13.13 -12.76 6.79
CA THR A 50 12.72 -12.14 5.53
C THR A 50 13.13 -13.00 4.34
N ILE A 51 12.32 -12.98 3.27
CA ILE A 51 12.75 -13.49 1.96
C ILE A 51 13.17 -12.29 1.16
N HIS A 52 14.44 -12.23 0.76
CA HIS A 52 14.94 -11.14 -0.05
C HIS A 52 14.12 -11.00 -1.34
N PRO A 53 13.73 -9.79 -1.76
CA PRO A 53 12.82 -9.63 -2.90
C PRO A 53 13.34 -10.20 -4.22
N CYS A 54 14.66 -10.24 -4.45
CA CYS A 54 15.22 -10.92 -5.63
C CYS A 54 14.92 -12.43 -5.64
N LEU A 55 14.97 -13.08 -4.47
CA LEU A 55 14.60 -14.49 -4.37
C LEU A 55 13.08 -14.67 -4.50
N LEU A 56 12.29 -13.75 -3.92
CA LEU A 56 10.84 -13.74 -4.10
C LEU A 56 10.46 -13.61 -5.59
N ALA A 57 11.14 -12.75 -6.35
CA ALA A 57 10.94 -12.60 -7.78
C ALA A 57 11.21 -13.93 -8.52
N GLN A 58 12.29 -14.64 -8.17
CA GLN A 58 12.58 -15.96 -8.73
C GLN A 58 11.49 -16.99 -8.36
N LEU A 59 11.02 -17.00 -7.12
CA LEU A 59 9.93 -17.90 -6.68
C LEU A 59 8.64 -17.64 -7.46
N VAL A 60 8.27 -16.35 -7.61
CA VAL A 60 7.08 -15.94 -8.36
C VAL A 60 7.21 -16.31 -9.83
N ALA A 61 8.36 -16.06 -10.45
CA ALA A 61 8.62 -16.42 -11.86
C ALA A 61 8.59 -17.94 -12.09
N SER A 62 8.97 -18.73 -11.08
CA SER A 62 9.00 -20.20 -11.16
C SER A 62 7.61 -20.84 -11.00
N CYS A 63 6.59 -20.07 -10.61
CA CYS A 63 5.23 -20.56 -10.38
C CYS A 63 4.28 -19.95 -11.44
N PRO A 64 4.22 -20.46 -12.67
CA PRO A 64 3.44 -19.86 -13.77
C PRO A 64 1.93 -19.90 -13.54
N SER A 65 1.49 -20.71 -12.57
CA SER A 65 0.11 -20.93 -12.16
C SER A 65 -0.32 -20.09 -10.96
N LEU A 66 0.59 -19.26 -10.42
CA LEU A 66 0.40 -18.52 -9.18
C LEU A 66 -0.72 -17.49 -9.34
N GLN A 67 -1.66 -17.49 -8.40
CA GLN A 67 -2.85 -16.64 -8.37
C GLN A 67 -2.79 -15.61 -7.24
N SER A 68 -2.21 -15.98 -6.08
CA SER A 68 -2.05 -15.04 -4.98
C SER A 68 -0.70 -15.11 -4.28
N VAL A 69 -0.21 -13.95 -3.90
CA VAL A 69 0.96 -13.74 -3.03
C VAL A 69 0.50 -12.93 -1.82
N HIS A 70 0.73 -13.44 -0.61
CA HIS A 70 0.44 -12.75 0.65
C HIS A 70 1.66 -12.80 1.56
N LEU A 71 2.25 -11.65 1.84
CA LEU A 71 3.49 -11.52 2.58
C LEU A 71 3.34 -10.55 3.74
N GLU A 72 3.63 -11.02 4.94
CA GLU A 72 3.67 -10.22 6.17
C GLU A 72 5.11 -10.24 6.69
N GLN A 73 5.98 -9.48 6.02
CA GLN A 73 7.42 -9.52 6.25
C GLN A 73 7.85 -8.48 7.27
N TRP A 74 8.74 -8.88 8.16
CA TRP A 74 9.39 -7.99 9.10
C TRP A 74 10.30 -7.00 8.37
N ARG A 75 10.32 -5.77 8.86
CA ARG A 75 11.24 -4.74 8.40
C ARG A 75 12.72 -5.13 8.67
N PRO A 76 13.65 -4.76 7.79
CA PRO A 76 15.10 -4.80 8.08
C PRO A 76 15.50 -3.92 9.26
N VAL A 77 16.45 -4.39 10.07
CA VAL A 77 16.85 -3.72 11.34
C VAL A 77 17.86 -2.59 11.11
N ASP A 78 18.56 -2.60 9.98
CA ASP A 78 19.61 -1.66 9.62
C ASP A 78 19.34 -1.01 8.24
N ILE A 79 19.98 0.15 8.00
CA ILE A 79 19.73 0.96 6.81
C ILE A 79 20.27 0.34 5.53
N ASP A 80 21.41 -0.32 5.57
CA ASP A 80 22.03 -0.93 4.39
C ASP A 80 21.16 -2.07 3.85
N ASN A 81 20.66 -2.93 4.76
CA ASN A 81 19.72 -4.00 4.43
C ASN A 81 18.36 -3.44 4.01
N MET A 82 17.91 -2.32 4.57
CA MET A 82 16.69 -1.64 4.11
C MET A 82 16.82 -1.17 2.65
N GLU A 83 17.93 -0.50 2.30
CA GLU A 83 18.18 -0.04 0.93
C GLU A 83 18.35 -1.21 -0.06
N ASP A 84 19.03 -2.28 0.33
CA ASP A 84 19.17 -3.49 -0.48
C ASP A 84 17.80 -4.15 -0.77
N VAL A 85 16.98 -4.32 0.26
CA VAL A 85 15.62 -4.86 0.12
C VAL A 85 14.74 -3.95 -0.76
N GLU A 86 14.83 -2.63 -0.61
CA GLU A 86 14.15 -1.69 -1.50
C GLU A 86 14.57 -1.86 -2.96
N HIS A 87 15.88 -2.00 -3.21
CA HIS A 87 16.40 -2.25 -4.55
C HIS A 87 15.86 -3.56 -5.12
N GLY A 88 15.81 -4.60 -4.30
CA GLY A 88 15.20 -5.88 -4.64
C GLY A 88 13.73 -5.73 -5.07
N TYR A 89 12.92 -4.95 -4.35
CA TYR A 89 11.52 -4.72 -4.74
C TYR A 89 11.40 -3.90 -6.03
N VAL A 90 12.27 -2.90 -6.23
CA VAL A 90 12.31 -2.17 -7.51
C VAL A 90 12.60 -3.13 -8.67
N SER A 91 13.57 -4.05 -8.50
CA SER A 91 13.89 -5.07 -9.49
C SER A 91 12.72 -6.03 -9.73
N MET A 92 12.08 -6.51 -8.66
CA MET A 92 10.93 -7.41 -8.74
C MET A 92 9.77 -6.76 -9.52
N PHE A 93 9.37 -5.54 -9.18
CA PHE A 93 8.27 -4.84 -9.85
C PHE A 93 8.64 -4.27 -11.23
N SER A 94 9.91 -4.27 -11.61
CA SER A 94 10.33 -3.98 -12.98
C SER A 94 10.24 -5.20 -13.89
N SER A 95 10.09 -6.40 -13.33
CA SER A 95 9.96 -7.65 -14.07
C SER A 95 8.49 -8.00 -14.29
N PRO A 96 8.13 -8.67 -15.40
CA PRO A 96 6.77 -9.14 -15.62
C PRO A 96 6.32 -10.10 -14.51
N LEU A 97 5.17 -9.83 -13.89
CA LEU A 97 4.51 -10.78 -12.99
C LEU A 97 3.73 -11.82 -13.81
N PRO A 98 3.52 -13.05 -13.30
CA PRO A 98 2.71 -14.05 -13.96
C PRO A 98 1.32 -13.50 -14.30
N THR A 99 0.85 -13.74 -15.52
CA THR A 99 -0.47 -13.24 -15.97
C THR A 99 -1.64 -13.90 -15.24
N THR A 100 -1.41 -15.04 -14.58
CA THR A 100 -2.36 -15.73 -13.70
C THR A 100 -2.49 -15.08 -12.32
N LEU A 101 -1.54 -14.21 -11.94
CA LEU A 101 -1.54 -13.57 -10.64
C LEU A 101 -2.68 -12.55 -10.61
N THR A 102 -3.58 -12.68 -9.63
CA THR A 102 -4.71 -11.76 -9.44
C THR A 102 -4.61 -10.99 -8.13
N SER A 103 -3.87 -11.51 -7.14
CA SER A 103 -3.74 -10.88 -5.83
C SER A 103 -2.28 -10.78 -5.39
N PHE A 104 -1.85 -9.56 -5.02
CA PHE A 104 -0.54 -9.31 -4.43
C PHE A 104 -0.67 -8.47 -3.17
N CYS A 105 -0.34 -9.06 -2.03
CA CYS A 105 -0.41 -8.42 -0.73
C CYS A 105 0.97 -8.47 -0.06
N LEU A 106 1.48 -7.31 0.34
CA LEU A 106 2.78 -7.14 0.97
C LEU A 106 2.66 -6.13 2.12
N TYR A 107 2.89 -6.61 3.32
CA TYR A 107 2.90 -5.82 4.54
C TYR A 107 4.31 -5.78 5.12
N GLN A 108 4.82 -4.58 5.38
CA GLN A 108 5.99 -4.40 6.24
C GLN A 108 5.53 -4.37 7.70
N ASP A 109 6.05 -5.29 8.49
CA ASP A 109 5.82 -5.35 9.92
C ASP A 109 6.92 -4.69 10.72
N SER A 110 6.57 -4.25 11.93
CA SER A 110 7.54 -3.78 12.89
C SER A 110 7.04 -4.02 14.32
N HIS A 111 8.01 -4.30 15.19
CA HIS A 111 7.80 -4.60 16.60
C HIS A 111 8.76 -3.75 17.41
N ILE A 112 8.21 -3.09 18.42
CA ILE A 112 8.91 -2.05 19.18
C ILE A 112 10.16 -2.54 19.90
N SER A 113 10.21 -3.81 20.29
CA SER A 113 11.39 -4.38 20.94
C SER A 113 12.50 -4.74 19.96
N MET A 114 12.16 -4.94 18.68
CA MET A 114 13.12 -5.30 17.63
C MET A 114 13.53 -4.10 16.78
N HIS A 115 12.66 -3.09 16.69
CA HIS A 115 12.86 -1.87 15.90
C HIS A 115 12.79 -0.69 16.85
N ASN A 116 13.94 -0.03 17.08
CA ASN A 116 14.08 1.03 18.06
C ASN A 116 13.17 2.23 17.71
N GLN A 117 12.55 2.87 18.70
CA GLN A 117 11.65 4.01 18.47
C GLN A 117 12.37 5.26 17.93
N LEU A 118 13.69 5.36 18.15
CA LEU A 118 14.53 6.45 17.63
C LEU A 118 15.16 6.11 16.28
N ASP A 119 14.68 5.07 15.61
CA ASP A 119 15.31 4.57 14.41
C ASP A 119 15.21 5.60 13.27
N SER A 120 16.38 6.01 12.77
CA SER A 120 16.58 6.87 11.59
C SER A 120 15.69 6.49 10.40
N LEU A 121 15.38 5.20 10.30
CA LEU A 121 14.54 4.63 9.27
C LEU A 121 13.03 4.95 9.43
N LEU A 122 12.57 5.51 10.55
CA LEU A 122 11.20 6.03 10.71
C LEU A 122 11.01 7.38 10.02
N LEU A 123 12.07 8.19 9.93
CA LEU A 123 12.06 9.50 9.27
C LEU A 123 12.50 9.43 7.80
N ARG A 124 12.93 8.24 7.34
CA ARG A 124 13.45 8.07 5.98
C ARG A 124 12.30 8.01 4.97
N THR A 125 12.42 8.82 3.92
CA THR A 125 11.55 8.71 2.74
C THR A 125 11.84 7.43 1.97
N LEU A 126 10.81 6.62 1.70
CA LEU A 126 10.93 5.40 0.89
C LEU A 126 11.43 5.67 -0.53
N CYS A 127 12.02 4.66 -1.16
CA CYS A 127 12.44 4.72 -2.55
C CYS A 127 11.23 4.95 -3.48
N ARG A 128 11.15 6.15 -4.08
CA ARG A 128 10.06 6.53 -4.99
C ARG A 128 9.83 5.56 -6.15
N LYS A 129 10.87 4.84 -6.58
CA LYS A 129 10.76 3.87 -7.69
C LYS A 129 9.87 2.70 -7.31
N ILE A 130 9.75 2.31 -6.04
CA ILE A 130 8.93 1.15 -5.65
C ILE A 130 7.47 1.41 -5.99
N GLY A 131 6.88 2.51 -5.51
CA GLY A 131 5.49 2.85 -5.82
C GLY A 131 5.22 2.99 -7.33
N ARG A 132 6.17 3.58 -8.06
CA ARG A 132 6.06 3.76 -9.52
C ARG A 132 6.09 2.45 -10.29
N ARG A 133 6.99 1.53 -9.91
CA ARG A 133 7.11 0.20 -10.54
C ARG A 133 5.96 -0.70 -10.12
N LEU A 134 5.52 -0.63 -8.86
CA LEU A 134 4.33 -1.31 -8.38
C LEU A 134 3.11 -0.93 -9.24
N ALA A 135 2.87 0.35 -9.50
CA ALA A 135 1.77 0.78 -10.37
C ALA A 135 1.79 0.12 -11.76
N GLN A 136 2.97 -0.07 -12.35
CA GLN A 136 3.13 -0.76 -13.64
C GLN A 136 2.89 -2.27 -13.52
N ALA A 137 3.45 -2.90 -12.49
CA ALA A 137 3.33 -4.33 -12.25
C ALA A 137 1.87 -4.75 -11.96
N CYS A 138 1.07 -3.85 -11.38
CA CYS A 138 -0.30 -4.13 -10.96
C CYS A 138 -1.37 -4.07 -12.07
N ARG A 139 -1.00 -3.82 -13.34
CA ARG A 139 -1.98 -3.64 -14.44
C ARG A 139 -2.92 -4.83 -14.66
N THR A 140 -2.43 -6.06 -14.43
CA THR A 140 -3.21 -7.29 -14.62
C THR A 140 -3.88 -7.79 -13.34
N LEU A 141 -3.56 -7.18 -12.18
CA LEU A 141 -4.01 -7.64 -10.87
C LEU A 141 -5.43 -7.16 -10.56
N GLU A 142 -6.13 -7.92 -9.73
CA GLU A 142 -7.45 -7.59 -9.18
C GLU A 142 -7.37 -7.01 -7.77
N THR A 143 -6.43 -7.49 -6.96
CA THR A 143 -6.26 -7.04 -5.57
C THR A 143 -4.81 -6.72 -5.29
N VAL A 144 -4.55 -5.50 -4.81
CA VAL A 144 -3.24 -5.03 -4.41
C VAL A 144 -3.34 -4.42 -3.02
N ALA A 145 -2.56 -4.95 -2.08
CA ALA A 145 -2.49 -4.41 -0.73
C ALA A 145 -1.02 -4.29 -0.32
N VAL A 146 -0.41 -3.13 -0.54
CA VAL A 146 1.02 -2.90 -0.23
C VAL A 146 1.12 -1.83 0.84
N SER A 147 1.58 -2.20 2.03
CA SER A 147 1.71 -1.29 3.17
C SER A 147 3.17 -1.09 3.57
N PHE A 148 3.55 0.18 3.70
CA PHE A 148 4.86 0.69 4.12
C PHE A 148 6.05 0.35 3.20
N TRP A 149 5.82 -0.31 2.06
CA TRP A 149 6.83 -0.51 1.02
C TRP A 149 6.65 0.42 -0.18
N ALA A 150 5.46 1.00 -0.35
CA ALA A 150 5.14 1.89 -1.46
C ALA A 150 4.31 3.07 -0.96
N GLU A 151 4.76 4.28 -1.25
CA GLU A 151 3.99 5.51 -1.03
C GLU A 151 2.89 5.62 -2.09
N ALA A 152 1.65 5.89 -1.63
CA ALA A 152 0.50 6.05 -2.50
C ALA A 152 0.69 7.23 -3.48
N ASP A 153 1.35 8.31 -3.04
CA ASP A 153 1.70 9.46 -3.88
C ASP A 153 2.48 9.05 -5.15
N ASP A 154 3.53 8.26 -4.99
CA ASP A 154 4.36 7.81 -6.10
C ASP A 154 3.64 6.78 -6.98
N PHE A 155 2.82 5.91 -6.38
CA PHE A 155 1.96 4.99 -7.10
C PHE A 155 0.97 5.75 -8.00
N PHE A 156 0.19 6.67 -7.43
CA PHE A 156 -0.83 7.40 -8.18
C PHE A 156 -0.22 8.31 -9.24
N ARG A 157 0.90 8.99 -8.96
CA ARG A 157 1.61 9.78 -9.98
C ARG A 157 2.06 8.92 -11.16
N ALA A 158 2.50 7.69 -10.92
CA ALA A 158 2.87 6.76 -11.98
C ALA A 158 1.67 6.28 -12.81
N THR A 159 0.44 6.40 -12.30
CA THR A 159 -0.76 6.08 -13.10
C THR A 159 -1.12 7.15 -14.12
N GLN A 160 -0.61 8.37 -13.94
CA GLN A 160 -0.94 9.52 -14.77
C GLN A 160 0.01 9.68 -15.96
N GLN A 161 1.26 9.24 -15.81
CA GLN A 161 2.34 9.48 -16.78
C GLN A 161 2.98 8.16 -17.18
N THR A 162 3.33 8.01 -18.47
CA THR A 162 4.25 6.96 -18.87
C THR A 162 5.60 7.22 -18.20
N PRO A 163 6.23 6.20 -17.58
CA PRO A 163 7.45 6.41 -16.82
C PRO A 163 8.57 6.79 -17.78
N ARG A 164 9.00 8.05 -17.76
CA ARG A 164 10.23 8.45 -18.44
C ARG A 164 11.41 7.81 -17.72
N THR A 165 12.32 7.22 -18.49
CA THR A 165 13.66 6.86 -18.03
C THR A 165 14.28 8.12 -17.41
N GLY A 166 14.61 8.07 -16.12
CA GLY A 166 15.21 9.20 -15.40
C GLY A 166 14.34 9.89 -14.34
N ASN A 167 13.13 9.39 -14.01
CA ASN A 167 12.36 9.99 -12.91
C ASN A 167 13.20 9.98 -11.61
N THR A 168 13.51 11.18 -11.09
CA THR A 168 14.35 11.40 -9.92
C THR A 168 13.88 10.55 -8.74
N CYS A 169 14.84 9.85 -8.15
CA CYS A 169 14.67 8.98 -7.00
C CYS A 169 15.61 9.45 -5.90
N ASN A 170 15.16 9.35 -4.66
CA ASN A 170 15.90 9.69 -3.45
C ASN A 170 16.87 8.59 -2.98
N CYS A 171 16.83 7.38 -3.57
CA CYS A 171 17.69 6.28 -3.16
C CYS A 171 19.12 6.49 -3.68
N SER A 172 20.10 6.38 -2.77
CA SER A 172 21.55 6.44 -3.01
C SER A 172 22.00 5.50 -4.14
N GLN A 173 21.52 4.25 -4.11
CA GLN A 173 21.84 3.21 -5.10
C GLN A 173 21.10 3.42 -6.44
N CYS A 174 19.92 4.05 -6.40
CA CYS A 174 19.14 4.39 -7.58
C CYS A 174 19.71 5.58 -8.36
N PHE A 175 20.55 6.40 -7.72
CA PHE A 175 21.27 7.51 -8.33
C PHE A 175 22.44 7.01 -9.19
N ILE A 176 23.14 5.96 -8.73
CA ILE A 176 24.27 5.37 -9.45
C ILE A 176 23.84 4.79 -10.81
N SER A 177 22.67 4.14 -10.87
CA SER A 177 22.13 3.56 -12.11
C SER A 177 21.63 4.59 -13.14
N ALA A 178 21.47 5.87 -12.76
CA ALA A 178 21.11 6.93 -13.72
C ALA A 178 22.33 7.46 -14.49
N ILE A 179 23.54 7.33 -13.94
CA ILE A 179 24.78 7.82 -14.59
C ILE A 179 25.25 6.85 -15.69
N GLU A 180 24.93 5.56 -15.60
CA GLU A 180 25.31 4.55 -16.61
C GLU A 180 24.39 4.52 -17.85
N MET A 181 23.32 5.31 -17.89
CA MET A 181 22.29 5.26 -18.96
C MET A 181 22.23 6.53 -19.82
N GLN A 182 23.31 7.32 -19.91
CA GLN A 182 23.41 8.42 -20.89
C GLN A 182 23.66 7.96 -22.35
N GLY A 183 23.34 6.70 -22.69
CA GLY A 183 23.69 6.07 -23.97
C GLY A 183 22.56 5.79 -24.95
N GLN A 184 21.28 6.01 -24.63
CA GLN A 184 20.18 5.69 -25.54
C GLN A 184 18.91 6.53 -25.26
N GLU A 185 18.93 7.79 -25.68
CA GLU A 185 17.71 8.57 -25.89
C GLU A 185 17.12 8.19 -27.25
N SER A 186 16.24 7.19 -27.28
CA SER A 186 15.30 7.05 -28.39
C SER A 186 14.13 8.00 -28.15
N LYS A 187 14.04 9.03 -28.99
CA LYS A 187 12.93 9.98 -29.15
C LYS A 187 11.57 9.24 -29.12
N PRO A 188 10.55 9.72 -28.37
CA PRO A 188 9.24 9.11 -28.46
C PRO A 188 8.64 9.49 -29.82
N GLU A 189 8.50 8.50 -30.71
CA GLU A 189 7.73 8.65 -31.93
C GLU A 189 6.24 8.54 -31.62
N ASP A 190 5.51 9.48 -32.23
CA ASP A 190 4.07 9.55 -32.46
C ASP A 190 3.12 9.93 -31.30
N ASN A 191 2.66 11.20 -31.37
CA ASN A 191 1.53 11.72 -30.60
C ASN A 191 0.24 11.41 -31.38
N SER A 192 -0.29 10.20 -31.24
CA SER A 192 -1.74 10.02 -31.43
C SER A 192 -2.46 10.64 -30.22
N PRO A 193 -3.67 11.21 -30.37
CA PRO A 193 -4.44 11.64 -29.21
C PRO A 193 -4.76 10.40 -28.39
N ASP A 194 -4.13 10.26 -27.23
CA ASP A 194 -4.37 9.18 -26.28
C ASP A 194 -5.86 9.16 -25.91
N GLU A 195 -6.63 8.28 -26.56
CA GLU A 195 -7.81 7.71 -25.94
C GLU A 195 -7.41 7.29 -24.52
N PRO A 196 -8.22 7.56 -23.48
CA PRO A 196 -7.90 7.14 -22.12
C PRO A 196 -8.05 5.62 -22.04
N VAL A 197 -7.04 4.90 -22.55
CA VAL A 197 -6.92 3.45 -22.49
C VAL A 197 -7.05 3.09 -21.02
N GLU A 198 -8.00 2.22 -20.69
CA GLU A 198 -8.18 1.73 -19.32
C GLU A 198 -6.93 0.95 -18.93
N GLN A 199 -6.03 1.60 -18.18
CA GLN A 199 -4.70 1.06 -17.92
C GLN A 199 -4.70 -0.03 -16.85
N TRP A 200 -5.70 -0.06 -15.97
CA TRP A 200 -5.89 -1.08 -14.92
C TRP A 200 -7.28 -1.70 -14.99
N PRO A 201 -7.57 -2.50 -16.04
CA PRO A 201 -8.94 -2.95 -16.35
C PRO A 201 -9.53 -3.90 -15.30
N ARG A 202 -8.68 -4.51 -14.46
CA ARG A 202 -9.10 -5.57 -13.51
C ARG A 202 -8.99 -5.17 -12.04
N LEU A 203 -8.34 -4.05 -11.73
CA LEU A 203 -8.03 -3.69 -10.35
C LEU A 203 -9.30 -3.32 -9.58
N ARG A 204 -9.69 -4.16 -8.62
CA ARG A 204 -10.89 -4.04 -7.78
C ARG A 204 -10.58 -3.50 -6.40
N ASN A 205 -9.50 -3.99 -5.79
CA ASN A 205 -9.15 -3.66 -4.41
C ASN A 205 -7.74 -3.09 -4.38
N LEU A 206 -7.61 -1.86 -3.88
CA LEU A 206 -6.32 -1.19 -3.73
C LEU A 206 -6.17 -0.65 -2.32
N ALA A 207 -5.22 -1.19 -1.56
CA ALA A 207 -4.80 -0.65 -0.27
C ALA A 207 -3.33 -0.23 -0.32
N LEU A 208 -3.07 1.04 -0.03
CA LEU A 208 -1.72 1.61 -0.01
C LEU A 208 -1.51 2.45 1.24
N THR A 209 -0.25 2.69 1.58
CA THR A 209 0.11 3.63 2.64
C THR A 209 0.57 4.97 2.09
N SER A 210 0.28 6.07 2.78
CA SER A 210 0.93 7.35 2.50
C SER A 210 1.15 8.19 3.75
N SER A 211 2.40 8.54 4.02
CA SER A 211 2.74 9.43 5.15
C SER A 211 2.13 10.83 4.98
N THR A 212 1.76 11.21 3.75
CA THR A 212 1.12 12.50 3.42
C THR A 212 -0.16 12.73 4.21
N LEU A 213 -0.90 11.67 4.58
CA LEU A 213 -2.10 11.76 5.42
C LEU A 213 -1.83 12.28 6.83
N MET A 214 -0.58 12.23 7.29
CA MET A 214 -0.15 12.69 8.61
C MET A 214 0.61 14.03 8.57
N THR A 215 0.63 14.70 7.42
CA THR A 215 1.27 16.02 7.30
C THR A 215 0.41 17.10 7.94
N ASP A 216 1.03 18.21 8.33
CA ASP A 216 0.38 19.45 8.73
C ASP A 216 -0.13 20.28 7.53
N SER A 217 0.16 19.83 6.31
CA SER A 217 -0.16 20.53 5.07
C SER A 217 -1.40 19.94 4.41
N LEU A 218 -2.54 20.61 4.60
CA LEU A 218 -3.79 20.27 3.91
C LEU A 218 -3.62 20.28 2.38
N GLU A 219 -2.75 21.14 1.85
CA GLU A 219 -2.44 21.21 0.43
C GLU A 219 -1.81 19.90 -0.09
N GLN A 220 -0.86 19.32 0.66
CA GLN A 220 -0.23 18.05 0.31
C GLN A 220 -1.25 16.90 0.38
N VAL A 221 -2.09 16.87 1.42
CA VAL A 221 -3.19 15.89 1.52
C VAL A 221 -4.14 16.02 0.32
N HIS A 222 -4.55 17.23 -0.06
CA HIS A 222 -5.38 17.43 -1.23
C HIS A 222 -4.67 17.05 -2.54
N ALA A 223 -3.35 17.22 -2.64
CA ALA A 223 -2.56 16.79 -3.80
C ALA A 223 -2.51 15.25 -3.95
N LEU A 224 -2.36 14.54 -2.84
CA LEU A 224 -2.51 13.08 -2.79
C LEU A 224 -3.91 12.67 -3.27
N LEU A 225 -4.97 13.26 -2.69
CA LEU A 225 -6.35 12.89 -3.01
C LEU A 225 -6.74 13.23 -4.46
N ARG A 226 -6.22 14.34 -5.01
CA ARG A 226 -6.34 14.65 -6.45
C ARG A 226 -5.71 13.57 -7.31
N SER A 227 -4.50 13.13 -6.95
CA SER A 227 -3.78 12.07 -7.67
C SER A 227 -4.52 10.73 -7.56
N ALA A 228 -5.09 10.43 -6.40
CA ALA A 228 -5.90 9.23 -6.17
C ALA A 228 -7.18 9.23 -7.01
N ALA A 229 -7.89 10.35 -7.10
CA ALA A 229 -9.09 10.48 -7.95
C ALA A 229 -8.75 10.26 -9.44
N GLN A 230 -7.66 10.87 -9.91
CA GLN A 230 -7.18 10.69 -11.29
C GLN A 230 -6.76 9.25 -11.58
N ALA A 231 -6.14 8.57 -10.61
CA ALA A 231 -5.81 7.16 -10.72
C ALA A 231 -7.06 6.28 -10.76
N ALA A 232 -8.04 6.54 -9.88
CA ALA A 232 -9.30 5.83 -9.82
C ALA A 232 -10.06 5.92 -11.15
N ALA A 233 -10.08 7.08 -11.82
CA ALA A 233 -10.69 7.24 -13.14
C ALA A 233 -10.14 6.26 -14.21
N ARG A 234 -8.93 5.71 -14.01
CA ARG A 234 -8.25 4.75 -14.89
C ARG A 234 -8.41 3.28 -14.45
N MET A 235 -9.19 3.04 -13.40
CA MET A 235 -9.42 1.72 -12.78
C MET A 235 -10.93 1.36 -12.85
N PRO A 236 -11.47 1.00 -14.02
CA PRO A 236 -12.92 0.84 -14.22
C PRO A 236 -13.56 -0.23 -13.32
N ALA A 237 -12.81 -1.25 -12.90
CA ALA A 237 -13.30 -2.31 -12.03
C ALA A 237 -13.19 -2.00 -10.53
N LEU A 238 -12.74 -0.80 -10.14
CA LEU A 238 -12.38 -0.46 -8.76
C LEU A 238 -13.59 -0.55 -7.82
N GLN A 239 -13.55 -1.43 -6.83
CA GLN A 239 -14.60 -1.60 -5.82
C GLN A 239 -14.27 -0.85 -4.53
N THR A 240 -13.01 -0.87 -4.11
CA THR A 240 -12.55 -0.20 -2.90
C THR A 240 -11.11 0.25 -3.05
N MET A 241 -10.87 1.53 -2.79
CA MET A 241 -9.54 2.11 -2.62
C MET A 241 -9.40 2.62 -1.18
N GLU A 242 -8.41 2.12 -0.46
CA GLU A 242 -8.05 2.62 0.87
C GLU A 242 -6.61 3.14 0.87
N ILE A 243 -6.43 4.37 1.35
CA ILE A 243 -5.11 4.93 1.66
C ILE A 243 -5.07 5.11 3.16
N TRP A 244 -4.06 4.59 3.82
CA TRP A 244 -3.98 4.67 5.26
C TRP A 244 -2.57 4.94 5.74
N PHE A 245 -2.45 5.44 6.96
CA PHE A 245 -1.14 5.56 7.59
C PHE A 245 -1.28 5.58 9.10
N ALA A 246 -0.28 5.04 9.77
CA ALA A 246 -0.09 5.16 11.21
C ALA A 246 1.41 5.04 11.49
N TYR A 247 1.94 5.97 12.28
CA TYR A 247 3.32 5.88 12.72
C TYR A 247 3.50 4.68 13.65
N GLU A 248 4.72 4.13 13.67
CA GLU A 248 5.06 3.13 14.66
C GLU A 248 4.99 3.73 16.07
N SER A 249 4.38 2.98 17.01
CA SER A 249 4.25 3.40 18.40
C SER A 249 3.48 4.71 18.62
N SER A 250 2.72 5.17 17.62
CA SER A 250 1.84 6.32 17.78
C SER A 250 0.38 5.88 17.92
N TYR A 251 -0.37 6.71 18.61
CA TYR A 251 -1.82 6.58 18.74
C TYR A 251 -2.56 7.10 17.51
N HIS A 252 -1.83 7.71 16.56
CA HIS A 252 -2.41 8.42 15.45
C HIS A 252 -2.53 7.56 14.20
N ALA A 253 -3.72 7.57 13.63
CA ALA A 253 -4.03 6.82 12.43
C ALA A 253 -5.03 7.59 11.57
N SER A 254 -4.86 7.48 10.26
CA SER A 254 -5.76 8.07 9.28
C SER A 254 -6.06 7.06 8.20
N VAL A 255 -7.32 7.01 7.77
CA VAL A 255 -7.81 6.13 6.72
C VAL A 255 -8.69 6.95 5.79
N PHE A 256 -8.27 7.08 4.55
CA PHE A 256 -9.10 7.51 3.44
C PHE A 256 -9.68 6.27 2.74
N ARG A 257 -10.98 6.30 2.45
CA ARG A 257 -11.68 5.24 1.72
C ARG A 257 -12.52 5.82 0.60
N PHE A 258 -12.46 5.18 -0.56
CA PHE A 258 -13.34 5.43 -1.70
C PHE A 258 -13.97 4.12 -2.18
N GLN A 259 -15.29 4.09 -2.30
CA GLN A 259 -16.06 2.95 -2.81
C GLN A 259 -17.03 3.44 -3.89
N PRO A 260 -16.69 3.33 -5.17
CA PRO A 260 -17.48 3.92 -6.26
C PRO A 260 -18.66 3.07 -6.76
N HIS A 261 -18.68 1.77 -6.50
CA HIS A 261 -19.67 0.85 -7.09
C HIS A 261 -20.74 0.41 -6.10
N GLN A 262 -21.96 0.25 -6.61
CA GLN A 262 -22.99 -0.57 -5.97
C GLN A 262 -22.63 -2.05 -6.12
N TYR A 263 -22.18 -2.70 -5.04
CA TYR A 263 -22.22 -4.16 -5.00
C TYR A 263 -23.52 -4.61 -4.34
N ALA A 264 -24.58 -4.71 -5.15
CA ALA A 264 -25.64 -5.69 -4.89
C ALA A 264 -25.09 -7.04 -5.39
N PRO A 265 -24.80 -8.03 -4.53
CA PRO A 265 -24.39 -9.33 -5.01
C PRO A 265 -25.55 -9.84 -5.86
N THR A 266 -25.26 -10.22 -7.10
CA THR A 266 -26.23 -10.88 -7.96
C THR A 266 -26.75 -12.09 -7.19
N LEU A 267 -27.96 -12.00 -6.64
CA LEU A 267 -28.71 -13.12 -6.09
C LEU A 267 -29.02 -14.07 -7.24
N SER A 268 -28.04 -14.90 -7.58
CA SER A 268 -28.21 -16.10 -8.38
C SER A 268 -27.83 -17.24 -7.44
N SER A 269 -28.85 -18.02 -7.08
CA SER A 269 -28.80 -19.24 -6.27
C SER A 269 -28.25 -19.13 -4.84
N ALA A 270 -29.09 -18.71 -3.90
CA ALA A 270 -29.14 -19.36 -2.59
C ALA A 270 -30.60 -19.59 -2.25
N LEU A 271 -31.10 -20.78 -2.59
CA LEU A 271 -32.34 -21.27 -2.03
C LEU A 271 -32.20 -21.34 -0.51
N SER A 272 -33.24 -20.84 0.16
CA SER A 272 -33.76 -21.29 1.45
C SER A 272 -33.06 -22.51 2.05
N THR A 273 -32.53 -22.39 3.27
CA THR A 273 -33.01 -23.18 4.42
C THR A 273 -32.42 -22.67 5.75
N ASN A 274 -33.34 -22.24 6.63
CA ASN A 274 -33.37 -22.35 8.11
C ASN A 274 -32.22 -21.74 8.93
N GLN A 275 -32.49 -20.64 9.65
CA GLN A 275 -32.92 -20.59 11.07
C GLN A 275 -31.89 -21.13 12.07
N SER A 276 -31.17 -20.20 12.72
CA SER A 276 -31.15 -19.97 14.19
C SER A 276 -29.77 -19.50 14.68
N ALA A 277 -29.84 -18.58 15.65
CA ALA A 277 -28.79 -18.14 16.57
C ALA A 277 -27.70 -17.18 16.07
N GLY A 278 -27.74 -15.97 16.67
CA GLY A 278 -26.52 -15.26 17.09
C GLY A 278 -26.06 -14.10 16.22
N GLN A 279 -26.50 -12.88 16.58
CA GLN A 279 -25.76 -11.62 16.42
C GLN A 279 -24.83 -11.50 15.20
N SER A 280 -25.39 -11.20 14.04
CA SER A 280 -24.65 -10.52 12.97
C SER A 280 -25.25 -9.14 12.80
N ALA A 281 -24.47 -8.11 13.12
CA ALA A 281 -24.79 -6.73 12.79
C ALA A 281 -25.15 -6.65 11.29
N ASN A 282 -26.32 -6.10 11.03
CA ASN A 282 -26.94 -6.02 9.72
C ASN A 282 -26.16 -5.08 8.78
N TRP A 283 -25.20 -5.58 8.03
CA TRP A 283 -24.70 -4.87 6.85
C TRP A 283 -25.73 -5.02 5.73
N ARG A 284 -26.71 -4.09 5.69
CA ARG A 284 -27.68 -4.02 4.61
C ARG A 284 -26.98 -3.58 3.32
N HIS A 285 -26.88 -4.52 2.39
CA HIS A 285 -26.47 -4.35 1.00
C HIS A 285 -27.41 -3.39 0.25
N ILE A 286 -27.16 -2.08 0.37
CA ILE A 286 -27.41 -1.05 -0.64
C ILE A 286 -26.32 0.01 -0.40
N THR A 287 -25.13 -0.16 -0.98
CA THR A 287 -24.05 0.81 -0.78
C THR A 287 -24.08 1.81 -1.93
N CYS A 288 -24.66 2.98 -1.66
CA CYS A 288 -24.38 4.17 -2.43
C CYS A 288 -22.86 4.37 -2.55
N PRO A 289 -22.37 4.99 -3.64
CA PRO A 289 -20.97 5.35 -3.72
C PRO A 289 -20.59 6.17 -2.48
N SER A 290 -19.45 5.87 -1.87
CA SER A 290 -19.02 6.49 -0.63
C SER A 290 -17.59 7.04 -0.71
N LEU A 291 -17.40 8.20 -0.08
CA LEU A 291 -16.11 8.80 0.17
C LEU A 291 -16.00 9.02 1.68
N SER A 292 -14.99 8.43 2.30
CA SER A 292 -14.84 8.47 3.74
C SER A 292 -13.44 8.87 4.16
N PHE A 293 -13.34 9.69 5.18
CA PHE A 293 -12.07 10.02 5.81
C PHE A 293 -12.20 9.89 7.32
N TYR A 294 -11.36 9.04 7.87
CA TYR A 294 -11.31 8.74 9.28
C TYR A 294 -9.94 9.15 9.81
N SER A 295 -9.91 9.81 10.96
CA SER A 295 -8.66 10.13 11.62
C SER A 295 -8.82 10.08 13.12
N THR A 296 -7.80 9.61 13.83
CA THR A 296 -7.75 9.78 15.28
C THR A 296 -7.69 11.27 15.64
N SER A 297 -8.37 11.65 16.73
CA SER A 297 -8.41 13.03 17.22
C SER A 297 -7.00 13.59 17.42
N PRO A 298 -6.68 14.75 16.84
CA PRO A 298 -5.39 15.37 17.05
C PRO A 298 -5.36 15.97 18.46
N THR A 299 -4.41 15.52 19.27
CA THR A 299 -3.75 16.43 20.21
C THR A 299 -2.95 17.44 19.39
N ASP A 300 -2.99 18.75 19.69
CA ASP A 300 -2.18 19.93 19.26
C ASP A 300 -1.32 19.94 17.97
N ILE A 301 -1.37 18.93 17.08
CA ILE A 301 -0.36 18.65 16.05
C ILE A 301 -0.97 18.67 14.64
N VAL A 302 -2.24 18.31 14.45
CA VAL A 302 -2.90 18.40 13.13
C VAL A 302 -3.75 19.68 13.10
N PRO A 303 -3.39 20.68 12.27
CA PRO A 303 -3.98 22.03 12.34
C PRO A 303 -5.33 22.15 11.63
N PHE A 304 -5.80 21.11 10.94
CA PHE A 304 -7.04 21.14 10.16
C PHE A 304 -8.06 20.11 10.66
N ARG A 305 -9.35 20.41 10.46
CA ARG A 305 -10.43 19.49 10.82
C ARG A 305 -10.54 18.35 9.81
N VAL A 306 -10.99 17.19 10.28
CA VAL A 306 -11.22 15.99 9.43
C VAL A 306 -12.18 16.29 8.28
N ASP A 307 -13.15 17.19 8.46
CA ASP A 307 -14.08 17.63 7.41
C ASP A 307 -13.45 18.53 6.34
N GLU A 308 -12.31 19.18 6.61
CA GLU A 308 -11.58 19.99 5.62
C GLU A 308 -10.82 19.13 4.59
N VAL A 309 -10.50 17.88 4.96
CA VAL A 309 -9.83 16.93 4.06
C VAL A 309 -10.72 16.60 2.87
N LEU A 310 -12.00 16.32 3.12
CA LEU A 310 -13.00 16.08 2.08
C LEU A 310 -13.69 17.38 1.66
N SER A 311 -12.90 18.39 1.28
CA SER A 311 -13.41 19.67 0.79
C SER A 311 -14.35 19.50 -0.42
N PRO A 312 -15.25 20.46 -0.70
CA PRO A 312 -16.15 20.38 -1.85
C PRO A 312 -15.44 20.14 -3.19
N SER A 313 -14.21 20.66 -3.34
CA SER A 313 -13.38 20.44 -4.54
C SER A 313 -12.93 18.99 -4.66
N ILE A 314 -12.50 18.35 -3.56
CA ILE A 314 -12.11 16.94 -3.55
C ILE A 314 -13.31 16.04 -3.78
N VAL A 315 -14.45 16.32 -3.12
CA VAL A 315 -15.70 15.57 -3.30
C VAL A 315 -16.14 15.58 -4.76
N ARG A 316 -16.10 16.74 -5.43
CA ARG A 316 -16.44 16.84 -6.87
C ARG A 316 -15.54 16.00 -7.77
N LEU A 317 -14.25 15.87 -7.45
CA LEU A 317 -13.34 15.04 -8.25
C LEU A 317 -13.75 13.57 -8.20
N PHE A 318 -13.99 13.03 -7.00
CA PHE A 318 -14.46 11.66 -6.84
C PHE A 318 -15.88 11.47 -7.38
N GLN A 319 -16.75 12.49 -7.32
CA GLN A 319 -18.07 12.42 -7.95
C GLN A 319 -17.94 12.26 -9.46
N GLY A 320 -17.01 13.00 -10.08
CA GLY A 320 -16.70 12.83 -11.51
C GLY A 320 -16.21 11.43 -11.86
N VAL A 321 -15.49 10.74 -10.95
CA VAL A 321 -15.10 9.33 -11.15
C VAL A 321 -16.32 8.42 -11.15
N VAL A 322 -17.23 8.58 -10.16
CA VAL A 322 -18.48 7.81 -10.06
C VAL A 322 -19.36 8.01 -11.29
N ASP A 323 -19.54 9.27 -11.70
CA ASP A 323 -20.34 9.62 -12.89
C ASP A 323 -19.72 9.01 -14.16
N GLY A 324 -18.38 9.01 -14.24
CA GLY A 324 -17.63 8.38 -15.33
C GLY A 324 -17.84 6.87 -15.41
N TYR A 325 -17.91 6.17 -14.28
CA TYR A 325 -18.22 4.74 -14.26
C TYR A 325 -19.65 4.45 -14.71
N ALA A 326 -20.63 5.21 -14.22
CA ALA A 326 -22.04 5.06 -14.60
C ALA A 326 -22.27 5.29 -16.11
N SER A 327 -21.57 6.27 -16.70
CA SER A 327 -21.63 6.55 -18.14
C SER A 327 -21.13 5.37 -18.99
N LYS A 328 -20.04 4.72 -18.57
CA LYS A 328 -19.49 3.55 -19.26
C LYS A 328 -20.42 2.34 -19.17
N GLU A 329 -21.07 2.08 -18.04
CA GLU A 329 -22.04 0.98 -17.96
C GLU A 329 -23.21 1.13 -18.97
N CYS A 330 -23.60 2.37 -19.27
CA CYS A 330 -24.67 2.66 -20.22
C CYS A 330 -24.28 2.36 -21.68
N SER A 331 -23.00 2.50 -22.06
CA SER A 331 -22.54 2.22 -23.43
C SER A 331 -22.50 0.71 -23.74
N TRP A 332 -22.47 -0.16 -22.72
CA TRP A 332 -22.51 -1.62 -22.87
C TRP A 332 -23.93 -2.21 -23.05
N GLY A 333 -24.93 -1.39 -23.41
CA GLY A 333 -26.23 -1.87 -23.88
C GLY A 333 -27.31 -2.09 -22.81
N ARG A 334 -27.10 -1.68 -21.55
CA ARG A 334 -28.19 -1.53 -20.58
C ARG A 334 -28.72 -0.09 -20.64
N ARG A 335 -29.99 0.08 -21.04
CA ARG A 335 -30.72 1.36 -20.90
C ARG A 335 -30.57 1.84 -19.44
N PRO A 336 -30.17 3.10 -19.19
CA PRO A 336 -30.21 3.61 -17.83
C PRO A 336 -31.68 3.70 -17.42
N PRO A 337 -32.06 3.36 -16.17
CA PRO A 337 -33.16 4.09 -15.58
C PRO A 337 -32.75 5.56 -15.62
N SER A 338 -33.63 6.46 -16.03
CA SER A 338 -33.45 7.90 -15.93
C SER A 338 -33.10 8.26 -14.47
N ASN A 339 -31.82 8.22 -14.12
CA ASN A 339 -31.38 8.41 -12.75
C ASN A 339 -30.36 9.54 -12.76
N PRO A 340 -30.57 10.61 -11.98
CA PRO A 340 -29.56 11.62 -11.77
C PRO A 340 -28.33 10.95 -11.15
N SER A 341 -27.14 11.45 -11.48
CA SER A 341 -25.86 11.06 -10.86
C SER A 341 -26.06 10.72 -9.38
N MET A 342 -25.81 9.48 -8.98
CA MET A 342 -25.98 9.11 -7.57
C MET A 342 -24.97 9.89 -6.74
N PRO A 343 -25.41 10.73 -5.78
CA PRO A 343 -24.51 11.53 -5.01
C PRO A 343 -23.64 10.63 -4.13
N LEU A 344 -22.35 10.93 -4.09
CA LEU A 344 -21.41 10.35 -3.14
C LEU A 344 -21.91 10.61 -1.72
N THR A 345 -22.00 9.54 -0.94
CA THR A 345 -22.22 9.66 0.50
C THR A 345 -20.89 10.01 1.14
N ILE A 346 -20.84 11.15 1.82
CA ILE A 346 -19.63 11.65 2.47
C ILE A 346 -19.67 11.31 3.95
N HIS A 347 -18.64 10.61 4.42
CA HIS A 347 -18.48 10.29 5.83
C HIS A 347 -17.15 10.84 6.34
N THR A 348 -17.20 11.59 7.43
CA THR A 348 -16.01 11.98 8.17
C THR A 348 -16.21 11.61 9.62
N GLU A 349 -15.20 11.03 10.23
CA GLU A 349 -15.27 10.59 11.61
C GLU A 349 -13.92 10.80 12.28
N THR A 350 -13.98 11.28 13.52
CA THR A 350 -12.81 11.41 14.38
C THR A 350 -12.82 10.29 15.40
N TRP A 351 -11.79 9.45 15.38
CA TRP A 351 -11.66 8.33 16.30
C TRP A 351 -10.98 8.74 17.61
N SER A 352 -11.36 8.12 18.72
CA SER A 352 -10.68 8.28 19.99
C SER A 352 -9.31 7.57 19.96
N THR A 353 -8.28 8.20 20.51
CA THR A 353 -6.97 7.57 20.77
C THR A 353 -6.98 6.69 22.02
N ARG A 354 -8.12 6.58 22.71
CA ARG A 354 -8.32 5.78 23.92
C ARG A 354 -9.53 4.86 23.80
N GLY A 355 -9.41 3.63 24.29
CA GLY A 355 -10.49 2.63 24.31
C GLY A 355 -11.47 2.82 25.49
N GLU A 356 -12.39 1.86 25.66
CA GLU A 356 -13.50 1.89 26.64
C GLU A 356 -13.07 2.05 28.11
N PHE A 357 -11.79 1.88 28.43
CA PHE A 357 -11.24 2.05 29.80
C PHE A 357 -10.16 3.14 29.88
N GLY A 358 -10.11 4.05 28.90
CA GLY A 358 -9.08 5.09 28.83
C GLY A 358 -7.69 4.58 28.44
N ILE A 359 -7.55 3.28 28.17
CA ILE A 359 -6.30 2.66 27.71
C ILE A 359 -5.96 3.22 26.32
N PRO A 360 -4.73 3.71 26.09
CA PRO A 360 -4.30 4.17 24.78
C PRO A 360 -4.48 3.08 23.71
N LEU A 361 -4.95 3.48 22.53
CA LEU A 361 -5.11 2.58 21.39
C LEU A 361 -3.95 2.79 20.43
N ASP A 362 -3.27 1.69 20.08
CA ASP A 362 -2.30 1.72 19.01
C ASP A 362 -2.95 2.13 17.68
N GLY A 363 -2.46 3.22 17.07
CA GLY A 363 -3.07 3.80 15.87
C GLY A 363 -3.08 2.83 14.69
N ARG A 364 -2.01 2.06 14.52
CA ARG A 364 -1.89 1.09 13.42
C ARG A 364 -2.93 -0.02 13.53
N THR A 365 -3.06 -0.59 14.71
CA THR A 365 -4.08 -1.58 15.04
C THR A 365 -5.47 -1.00 14.85
N HIS A 366 -5.69 0.23 15.31
CA HIS A 366 -6.98 0.90 15.22
C HIS A 366 -7.40 1.19 13.76
N ALA A 367 -6.49 1.64 12.90
CA ALA A 367 -6.75 1.79 11.47
C ALA A 367 -7.11 0.45 10.82
N LEU A 368 -6.31 -0.60 11.06
CA LEU A 368 -6.55 -1.93 10.50
C LEU A 368 -7.88 -2.54 10.96
N ASP A 369 -8.40 -2.14 12.12
CA ASP A 369 -9.68 -2.62 12.63
C ASP A 369 -10.88 -1.98 11.94
N ASN A 370 -10.69 -0.76 11.43
CA ASN A 370 -11.72 0.00 10.75
C ASN A 370 -11.63 -0.08 9.22
N MET A 371 -10.52 -0.59 8.67
CA MET A 371 -10.31 -0.79 7.24
C MET A 371 -11.09 -1.99 6.69
N VAL A 372 -11.71 -1.82 5.52
CA VAL A 372 -12.41 -2.90 4.82
C VAL A 372 -11.41 -3.87 4.18
N LEU A 373 -10.27 -3.37 3.68
CA LEU A 373 -9.25 -4.17 3.02
C LEU A 373 -8.21 -4.74 3.99
N ALA A 374 -8.37 -4.54 5.31
CA ALA A 374 -7.48 -5.13 6.32
C ALA A 374 -7.28 -6.66 6.21
N PRO A 375 -8.28 -7.48 5.79
CA PRO A 375 -8.08 -8.90 5.52
C PRO A 375 -7.09 -9.22 4.39
N HIS A 376 -6.89 -8.29 3.45
CA HIS A 376 -5.86 -8.41 2.42
C HIS A 376 -4.48 -8.00 2.93
N ILE A 377 -4.42 -7.10 3.91
CA ILE A 377 -3.15 -6.61 4.46
C ILE A 377 -2.55 -7.61 5.45
N LEU A 378 -3.35 -8.04 6.43
CA LEU A 378 -2.93 -8.97 7.48
C LEU A 378 -3.97 -10.07 7.65
N THR A 379 -3.55 -11.28 7.98
CA THR A 379 -4.48 -12.34 8.40
C THR A 379 -5.16 -11.96 9.72
N ALA A 380 -6.38 -12.47 9.94
CA ALA A 380 -7.09 -12.28 11.21
C ALA A 380 -6.25 -12.71 12.43
N ARG A 381 -5.47 -13.79 12.28
CA ARG A 381 -4.54 -14.26 13.32
C ARG A 381 -3.43 -13.24 13.56
N SER A 382 -2.82 -12.73 12.49
CA SER A 382 -1.75 -11.73 12.56
C SER A 382 -2.22 -10.43 13.21
N ARG A 383 -3.41 -9.92 12.84
CA ARG A 383 -4.03 -8.75 13.49
C ARG A 383 -4.29 -8.99 14.97
N LYS A 384 -4.78 -10.19 15.34
CA LYS A 384 -5.01 -10.55 16.74
C LYS A 384 -3.70 -10.56 17.53
N VAL A 385 -2.61 -11.11 16.99
CA VAL A 385 -1.30 -11.12 17.64
C VAL A 385 -0.75 -9.70 17.79
N MET A 386 -0.83 -8.88 16.74
CA MET A 386 -0.38 -7.48 16.77
C MET A 386 -1.09 -6.67 17.87
N ARG A 387 -2.41 -6.86 18.04
CA ARG A 387 -3.19 -6.27 19.14
C ARG A 387 -2.62 -6.61 20.52
N PHE A 388 -2.22 -7.86 20.74
CA PHE A 388 -1.68 -8.29 22.04
C PHE A 388 -0.29 -7.71 22.28
N GLU A 389 0.62 -7.85 21.32
CA GLU A 389 2.00 -7.34 21.42
C GLU A 389 2.02 -5.84 21.70
N ARG A 390 1.18 -5.06 21.01
CA ARG A 390 1.14 -3.61 21.20
C ARG A 390 0.44 -3.18 22.48
N ARG A 391 -0.47 -4.00 23.02
CA ARG A 391 -1.07 -3.73 24.33
C ARG A 391 -0.07 -3.90 25.46
N GLU A 392 0.75 -4.95 25.42
CA GLU A 392 1.81 -5.15 26.42
C GLU A 392 2.77 -3.97 26.47
N VAL A 393 3.09 -3.42 25.30
CA VAL A 393 3.94 -2.25 25.16
C VAL A 393 3.32 -0.99 25.76
N LEU A 394 2.03 -0.77 25.50
CA LEU A 394 1.31 0.38 26.03
C LEU A 394 1.08 0.29 27.54
N ASP A 395 0.95 -0.91 28.10
CA ASP A 395 0.88 -1.12 29.55
C ASP A 395 2.25 -0.91 30.24
N MET A 396 3.35 -0.92 29.47
CA MET A 396 4.72 -0.64 29.97
C MET A 396 5.13 0.84 29.86
N MET A 397 4.39 1.66 29.12
CA MET A 397 4.60 3.12 28.99
C MET A 397 3.73 3.88 29.99
#